data_AF-A0A256FRP2-F1
#
_entry.id   AF-A0A256FRP2-F1
#
_cell.length_a   1.000
_cell.length_b   1.000
_cell.length_c   1.000
_cell.angle_alpha   90.00
_cell.angle_beta   90.00
_cell.angle_gamma   90.00
#
_symmetry.space_group_name_H-M   'P 1'
#
loop_
_entity.id
_entity.type
_entity.pdbx_description
1 polymer ?
#
loop_
_entity_poly.entity_id
_entity_poly.type
_entity_poly.pdbx_seq_one_letter_code
_entity_poly.pdbx_strand_id
1 'polypeptide(L)'
;MVQGHAIGFKRADGLDVLLHLGIDTVALKGLHFKIKVKVDDIVNGGDELGSVDWAQIEAAGLDKTTMVIFTNTKDKLSEFNVNYGPATSGSELGKASVK
;
A
#
# COMPACT_ATOMS: atom_id res chain seq x y z
N MET A 1 -0.67 10.45 3.97
CA MET A 1 -1.68 10.92 3.00
C MET A 1 -2.71 9.81 2.81
N VAL A 2 -3.96 10.15 2.50
CA VAL A 2 -4.98 9.17 2.13
C VAL A 2 -5.69 9.70 0.88
N GLN A 3 -5.49 9.03 -0.24
CA GLN A 3 -6.23 9.24 -1.49
C GLN A 3 -6.92 7.93 -1.82
N GLY A 4 -8.14 7.91 -2.36
CA GLY A 4 -8.95 6.68 -2.45
C GLY A 4 -8.20 5.41 -2.93
N HIS A 5 -7.22 5.55 -3.82
CA HIS A 5 -6.41 4.45 -4.37
C HIS A 5 -4.98 4.32 -3.78
N ALA A 6 -4.54 5.23 -2.90
CA ALA A 6 -3.19 5.23 -2.34
C ALA A 6 -3.13 5.72 -0.89
N ILE A 7 -2.36 5.01 -0.06
CA ILE A 7 -2.21 5.31 1.37
C ILE A 7 -0.72 5.42 1.68
N GLY A 8 -0.31 6.56 2.21
CA GLY A 8 1.05 6.80 2.67
C GLY A 8 1.15 6.68 4.19
N PHE A 9 2.07 5.84 4.66
CA PHE A 9 2.38 5.59 6.06
C PHE A 9 3.73 6.19 6.41
N LYS A 10 3.80 6.75 7.62
CA LYS A 10 5.06 7.10 8.28
C LYS A 10 5.22 6.18 9.48
N ARG A 11 6.24 5.34 9.46
CA ARG A 11 6.53 4.44 10.58
C ARG A 11 7.21 5.21 11.72
N ALA A 12 7.09 4.68 12.94
CA ALA A 12 7.72 5.25 14.13
C ALA A 12 9.26 5.27 14.05
N ASP A 13 9.85 4.34 13.29
CA ASP A 13 11.29 4.30 12.99
C ASP A 13 11.72 5.24 11.84
N GLY A 14 10.78 6.02 11.31
CA GLY A 14 11.03 7.02 10.28
C GLY A 14 11.09 6.50 8.86
N LEU A 15 10.84 5.20 8.61
CA LEU A 15 10.71 4.66 7.26
C LEU A 15 9.33 5.02 6.67
N ASP A 16 9.33 5.57 5.46
CA ASP A 16 8.10 5.97 4.77
C ASP A 16 7.66 4.88 3.78
N VAL A 17 6.38 4.52 3.84
CA VAL A 17 5.78 3.45 3.02
C VAL A 17 4.60 4.02 2.23
N LEU A 18 4.48 3.64 0.97
CA LEU A 18 3.35 3.96 0.11
C LEU A 18 2.70 2.67 -0.37
N LEU A 19 1.42 2.49 -0.03
CA LEU A 19 0.54 1.50 -0.64
C LEU A 19 -0.18 2.15 -1.82
N HIS A 20 -0.04 1.59 -3.01
CA HIS A 20 -0.73 2.06 -4.22
C HIS A 20 -1.55 0.91 -4.82
N LEU A 21 -2.86 1.10 -4.93
CA LEU A 21 -3.82 0.08 -5.33
C LEU A 21 -4.14 0.21 -6.83
N GLY A 22 -3.66 -0.75 -7.62
CA GLY A 22 -3.79 -0.76 -9.08
C GLY A 22 -2.86 0.23 -9.80
N ILE A 23 -2.85 0.19 -11.13
CA ILE A 23 -2.12 1.14 -11.98
C ILE A 23 -3.10 2.10 -12.66
N ASP A 24 -2.75 3.38 -12.73
CA ASP A 24 -3.57 4.47 -13.30
C ASP A 24 -4.98 4.64 -12.68
N THR A 25 -5.22 4.05 -11.51
CA THR A 25 -6.51 4.09 -10.78
C THR A 25 -6.89 5.47 -10.25
N VAL A 26 -5.98 6.46 -10.31
CA VAL A 26 -6.30 7.88 -10.08
C VAL A 26 -7.40 8.38 -11.01
N ALA A 27 -7.50 7.83 -12.23
CA ALA A 27 -8.52 8.19 -13.21
C ALA A 27 -9.96 7.90 -12.71
N LEU A 28 -10.11 6.96 -11.77
CA LEU A 28 -11.39 6.62 -11.15
C LEU A 28 -11.85 7.64 -10.10
N LYS A 29 -11.03 8.64 -9.76
CA LYS A 29 -11.35 9.72 -8.81
C LYS A 29 -11.89 9.19 -7.46
N GLY A 30 -11.37 8.05 -7.02
CA GLY A 30 -11.76 7.41 -5.76
C GLY A 30 -12.98 6.49 -5.83
N LEU A 31 -13.63 6.35 -6.99
CA LEU A 31 -14.66 5.33 -7.19
C LEU A 31 -14.10 3.93 -6.98
N HIS A 32 -14.94 3.03 -6.45
CA HIS A 32 -14.60 1.62 -6.17
C HIS A 32 -13.62 1.40 -5.03
N PHE A 33 -13.22 2.47 -4.34
CA PHE A 33 -12.43 2.40 -3.11
C PHE A 33 -13.24 2.93 -1.92
N LYS A 34 -13.23 2.19 -0.82
CA LYS A 34 -13.80 2.60 0.46
C LYS A 34 -12.71 2.52 1.53
N ILE A 35 -12.03 3.64 1.73
CA ILE A 35 -10.99 3.75 2.75
C ILE A 35 -11.63 4.02 4.12
N LYS A 36 -11.20 3.28 5.13
CA LYS A 36 -11.73 3.36 6.51
C LYS A 36 -10.86 4.20 7.44
N VAL A 37 -9.59 4.35 7.11
CA VAL A 37 -8.61 5.14 7.87
C VAL A 37 -8.57 6.59 7.39
N LYS A 38 -8.19 7.50 8.29
CA LYS A 38 -7.94 8.92 7.97
C LYS A 38 -6.47 9.27 8.21
N VAL A 39 -6.10 10.46 7.76
CA VAL A 39 -4.78 11.02 8.04
C VAL A 39 -4.59 11.11 9.56
N ASP A 40 -3.36 10.82 10.00
CA ASP A 40 -2.92 10.79 11.41
C ASP A 40 -3.48 9.66 12.28
N ASP A 41 -4.27 8.73 11.72
CA ASP A 41 -4.60 7.48 12.43
C ASP A 41 -3.33 6.63 12.64
N ILE A 42 -3.21 6.05 13.83
CA ILE A 42 -2.20 5.03 14.13
C ILE A 42 -2.78 3.66 13.79
N VAL A 43 -2.06 2.92 12.94
CA VAL A 43 -2.42 1.57 12.51
C VAL A 43 -1.28 0.59 12.77
N ASN A 44 -1.62 -0.68 12.96
CA ASN A 44 -0.70 -1.79 13.15
C ASN A 44 -0.79 -2.76 11.97
N GLY A 45 0.22 -3.63 11.84
CA GLY A 45 0.20 -4.70 10.85
C GLY A 45 -1.01 -5.62 11.05
N GLY A 46 -1.81 -5.79 10.01
CA GLY A 46 -3.05 -6.58 10.04
C GLY A 46 -4.33 -5.76 10.19
N ASP A 47 -4.25 -4.47 10.52
CA ASP A 47 -5.43 -3.61 10.62
C ASP A 47 -6.09 -3.40 9.24
N GLU A 48 -7.42 -3.36 9.23
CA GLU A 48 -8.18 -3.14 8.00
C GLU A 48 -8.13 -1.65 7.60
N LEU A 49 -7.46 -1.37 6.48
CA LEU A 49 -7.32 -0.02 5.95
C LEU A 49 -8.55 0.44 5.14
N GLY A 50 -9.25 -0.49 4.52
CA GLY A 50 -10.36 -0.23 3.61
C GLY A 50 -10.65 -1.42 2.69
N SER A 51 -11.52 -1.19 1.71
CA SER A 51 -11.93 -2.19 0.72
C SER A 51 -11.91 -1.61 -0.69
N VAL A 52 -11.67 -2.47 -1.68
CA VAL A 52 -11.67 -2.15 -3.10
C VAL A 52 -12.52 -3.17 -3.87
N ASP A 53 -13.29 -2.68 -4.85
CA ASP A 53 -14.05 -3.53 -5.77
C ASP A 53 -13.20 -3.85 -7.00
N TRP A 54 -12.43 -4.94 -6.93
CA TRP A 54 -11.53 -5.35 -8.00
C TRP A 54 -12.23 -5.70 -9.32
N ALA A 55 -13.49 -6.15 -9.27
CA ALA A 55 -14.26 -6.44 -10.48
C ALA A 55 -14.52 -5.14 -11.26
N GLN A 56 -14.80 -4.05 -10.56
CA GLN A 56 -14.98 -2.73 -11.18
C GLN A 56 -13.68 -2.13 -11.70
N ILE A 57 -12.55 -2.36 -11.04
CA ILE A 57 -11.23 -1.94 -11.55
C ILE A 57 -10.93 -2.65 -12.88
N GLU A 58 -11.17 -3.96 -12.94
CA GLU A 58 -10.98 -4.76 -14.15
C GLU A 58 -11.97 -4.39 -15.26
N ALA A 59 -13.24 -4.12 -14.92
CA ALA A 59 -14.24 -3.64 -15.87
C ALA A 59 -13.90 -2.26 -16.47
N ALA A 60 -13.14 -1.44 -15.75
CA ALA A 60 -12.60 -0.18 -16.25
C ALA A 60 -11.34 -0.34 -17.13
N GLY A 61 -10.85 -1.56 -17.32
CA GLY A 61 -9.65 -1.86 -18.12
C GLY A 61 -8.34 -1.49 -17.44
N LEU A 62 -8.33 -1.38 -16.11
CA LEU A 62 -7.15 -0.97 -15.33
C LEU A 62 -6.46 -2.17 -14.69
N ASP A 63 -5.14 -2.05 -14.50
CA ASP A 63 -4.33 -3.11 -13.90
C ASP A 63 -4.55 -3.18 -12.38
N LYS A 64 -4.71 -4.40 -11.85
CA LYS A 64 -4.94 -4.67 -10.42
C LYS A 64 -3.65 -4.75 -9.60
N THR A 65 -2.49 -4.60 -10.26
CA THR A 65 -1.17 -4.64 -9.62
C THR A 65 -1.11 -3.63 -8.48
N THR A 66 -0.90 -4.15 -7.28
CA THR A 66 -0.80 -3.36 -6.06
C THR A 66 0.66 -3.28 -5.65
N MET A 67 1.12 -2.07 -5.33
CA MET A 67 2.51 -1.79 -4.99
C MET A 67 2.63 -1.37 -3.54
N VAL A 68 3.66 -1.90 -2.87
CA VAL A 68 4.13 -1.41 -1.57
C VAL A 68 5.53 -0.88 -1.78
N ILE A 69 5.72 0.42 -1.58
CA ILE A 69 6.92 1.15 -1.97
C ILE A 69 7.51 1.82 -0.75
N PHE A 70 8.82 1.70 -0.54
CA PHE A 70 9.57 2.49 0.42
C PHE A 70 10.10 3.75 -0.27
N THR A 71 9.68 4.93 0.18
CA THR A 71 9.91 6.18 -0.58
C THR A 71 11.14 6.96 -0.14
N ASN A 72 11.70 6.67 1.04
CA ASN A 72 12.85 7.36 1.61
C ASN A 72 14.07 6.44 1.83
N THR A 73 14.25 5.46 0.92
CA THR A 73 15.25 4.38 1.05
C THR A 73 16.68 4.87 1.17
N LYS A 74 17.07 5.90 0.42
CA LYS A 74 18.41 6.49 0.48
C LYS A 74 18.81 6.90 1.90
N ASP A 75 17.86 7.44 2.65
CA ASP A 75 18.11 8.00 3.97
C ASP A 75 17.93 6.94 5.06
N LYS A 76 16.88 6.11 4.94
CA LYS A 76 16.39 5.28 6.05
C LYS A 76 16.63 3.79 5.92
N LEU A 77 16.72 3.24 4.71
CA LEU A 77 16.78 1.78 4.50
C LEU A 77 18.22 1.28 4.62
N SER A 78 18.44 0.20 5.37
CA SER A 78 19.72 -0.49 5.50
C SER A 78 19.75 -1.81 4.72
N GLU A 79 18.68 -2.60 4.83
CA GLU A 79 18.54 -3.90 4.18
C GLU A 79 17.13 -4.05 3.62
N PHE A 80 17.02 -4.65 2.45
CA PHE A 80 15.74 -4.96 1.82
C PHE A 80 15.79 -6.33 1.14
N ASN A 81 14.93 -7.23 1.58
CA ASN A 81 14.77 -8.55 1.02
C ASN A 81 13.28 -8.84 0.76
N VAL A 82 12.99 -9.51 -0.34
CA VAL A 82 11.63 -9.82 -0.79
C VAL A 82 11.52 -11.32 -1.03
N ASN A 83 10.47 -11.93 -0.47
CA ASN A 83 10.10 -13.30 -0.71
C ASN A 83 9.20 -13.35 -1.95
N TYR A 84 9.73 -13.83 -3.07
CA TYR A 84 8.97 -13.95 -4.31
C TYR A 84 8.14 -15.24 -4.31
N GLY A 85 6.89 -15.13 -4.74
CA GLY A 85 5.98 -16.26 -4.90
C GLY A 85 4.53 -15.89 -4.64
N PRO A 86 3.62 -16.87 -4.71
CA PRO A 86 2.23 -16.67 -4.29
C PRO A 86 2.17 -16.29 -2.81
N ALA A 87 1.32 -15.32 -2.48
CA ALA A 87 1.07 -14.89 -1.12
C ALA A 87 -0.43 -14.79 -0.85
N THR A 88 -0.81 -14.95 0.41
CA THR A 88 -2.18 -14.73 0.88
C THR A 88 -2.21 -13.61 1.91
N SER A 89 -3.41 -13.16 2.29
CA SER A 89 -3.53 -12.12 3.31
C SER A 89 -2.81 -12.53 4.60
N GLY A 90 -2.00 -11.62 5.16
CA GLY A 90 -1.17 -11.88 6.34
C GLY A 90 0.15 -12.62 6.07
N SER A 91 0.42 -13.04 4.82
CA SER A 91 1.72 -13.63 4.48
C SER A 91 2.84 -12.60 4.57
N GLU A 92 4.01 -13.02 5.05
CA GLU A 92 5.21 -12.17 5.06
C GLU A 92 5.82 -12.08 3.66
N LEU A 93 5.80 -10.88 3.08
CA LEU A 93 6.34 -10.62 1.74
C LEU A 93 7.85 -10.35 1.72
N GLY A 94 8.46 -10.17 2.89
CA GLY A 94 9.88 -9.86 3.01
C GLY A 94 10.17 -8.97 4.20
N LYS A 95 11.39 -8.42 4.23
CA LYS A 95 11.91 -7.64 5.35
C LYS A 95 12.58 -6.36 4.85
N ALA A 96 12.26 -5.25 5.52
CA ALA A 96 12.92 -3.97 5.36
C ALA A 96 13.46 -3.52 6.73
N SER A 97 14.78 -3.35 6.82
CA SER A 97 15.46 -2.89 8.03
C SER A 97 15.84 -1.41 7.89
N VAL A 98 15.72 -0.64 8.97
CA VAL A 98 16.18 0.76 9.01
C VAL A 98 17.65 0.84 9.43
N LYS A 99 18.32 1.96 9.15
CA LYS A 99 19.67 2.28 9.64
C LYS A 99 19.68 2.65 11.12
#